data_AF-A0A4X1SE33-F1
#
_entry.id   AF-A0A4X1SE33-F1
#
_cell.length_a   1.000
_cell.length_b   1.000
_cell.length_c   1.000
_cell.angle_alpha   90.00
_cell.angle_beta   90.00
_cell.angle_gamma   90.00
#
_symmetry.space_group_name_H-M   'P 1'
#
loop_
_entity.id
_entity.type
_entity.pdbx_description
1 polymer ?
#
loop_
_entity_poly.entity_id
_entity_poly.type
_entity_poly.pdbx_seq_one_letter_code
_entity_poly.pdbx_strand_id
1 'polypeptide(L)'
;MAHYSLDPENPTKSSTKYPKDVTLQKQCVPFRCYNDRVHRYAQAKQWGWTQGQWPQKSDEFLSHMLKIAESNAKLKGLDVDSLVIEHIQVNQAPKMWCRTYRAHGQINPYMSSPCHIEMILTEKEQTVPKPEEEVAPKKKISQKKLKNTKKILLALRATL
;
A
#
# COMPACT_ATOMS: atom_id res chain seq x y z
N MET A 1 5.18 -3.17 -3.15
CA MET A 1 4.63 -2.23 -2.15
C MET A 1 4.77 -0.83 -2.69
N ALA A 2 3.67 -0.15 -3.00
CA ALA A 2 3.75 1.27 -3.30
C ALA A 2 3.96 1.99 -1.97
N HIS A 3 5.17 2.52 -1.76
CA HIS A 3 5.40 3.50 -0.71
C HIS A 3 4.52 4.70 -1.07
N TYR A 4 3.34 4.79 -0.45
CA TYR A 4 2.59 6.03 -0.43
C TYR A 4 3.50 7.03 0.28
N SER A 5 3.96 8.06 -0.44
CA SER A 5 4.73 9.17 0.15
C SER A 5 3.82 9.92 1.13
N LEU A 6 3.71 9.36 2.32
CA LEU A 6 3.35 10.05 3.55
C LEU A 6 4.68 10.58 4.09
N ASP A 7 4.69 11.85 4.44
CA ASP A 7 5.89 12.63 4.76
C ASP A 7 6.83 11.85 5.71
N PRO A 8 8.12 11.66 5.36
CA PRO A 8 9.03 10.80 6.11
C PRO A 8 9.34 11.30 7.53
N GLU A 9 9.05 12.56 7.82
CA GLU A 9 9.30 13.24 9.11
C GLU A 9 8.12 13.16 10.10
N ASN A 10 6.87 13.01 9.65
CA ASN A 10 5.73 12.80 10.55
C ASN A 10 4.63 11.92 9.90
N PRO A 11 4.73 10.60 10.03
CA PRO A 11 3.86 9.65 9.34
C PRO A 11 2.39 9.74 9.79
N THR A 12 2.12 9.99 11.07
CA THR A 12 0.76 10.02 11.62
C THR A 12 0.00 11.30 11.25
N LYS A 13 0.66 12.46 11.30
CA LYS A 13 0.04 13.73 10.87
C LYS A 13 -0.19 13.76 9.36
N SER A 14 0.73 13.19 8.58
CA SER A 14 0.55 13.03 7.13
C SER A 14 -0.62 12.10 6.80
N SER A 15 -0.76 11.00 7.53
CA SER A 15 -1.83 10.00 7.35
C SER A 15 -3.24 10.56 7.59
N THR A 16 -3.39 11.57 8.45
CA THR A 16 -4.71 12.22 8.70
C THR A 16 -4.97 13.42 7.79
N LYS A 17 -3.92 14.04 7.25
CA LYS A 17 -4.02 15.17 6.33
C LYS A 17 -4.56 14.74 4.97
N TYR A 18 -4.00 13.65 4.42
CA TYR A 18 -4.37 13.18 3.09
C TYR A 18 -5.88 12.90 2.94
N PRO A 19 -6.53 12.15 3.86
CA PRO A 19 -7.97 12.00 3.86
C PRO A 19 -8.73 13.33 3.82
N LYS A 20 -8.41 14.26 4.73
CA LYS A 20 -9.07 15.57 4.78
C LYS A 20 -8.94 16.34 3.46
N ASP A 21 -7.77 16.28 2.82
CA ASP A 21 -7.53 16.91 1.52
C ASP A 21 -8.31 16.24 0.38
N VAL A 22 -8.57 14.92 0.46
CA VAL A 22 -9.45 14.20 -0.48
C VAL A 22 -10.89 14.63 -0.31
N THR A 23 -11.37 14.76 0.94
CA THR A 23 -12.72 15.23 1.24
C THR A 23 -12.97 16.65 0.70
N LEU A 24 -11.94 17.52 0.78
CA LEU A 24 -11.95 18.88 0.23
C LEU A 24 -11.61 18.96 -1.28
N GLN A 25 -11.45 17.81 -1.95
CA GLN A 25 -11.11 17.70 -3.38
C GLN A 25 -9.79 18.37 -3.80
N LYS A 26 -8.88 18.60 -2.85
CA LYS A 26 -7.55 19.17 -3.11
C LYS A 26 -6.58 18.14 -3.69
N GLN A 27 -6.69 16.89 -3.24
CA GLN A 27 -5.93 15.75 -3.75
C GLN A 27 -6.88 14.62 -4.12
N CYS A 28 -6.60 13.89 -5.21
CA CYS A 28 -7.42 12.76 -5.64
C CYS A 28 -6.80 11.42 -5.23
N VAL A 29 -7.65 10.42 -5.02
CA VAL A 29 -7.21 9.03 -4.83
C VAL A 29 -7.00 8.38 -6.21
N PRO A 30 -5.83 7.78 -6.50
CA PRO A 30 -5.60 7.09 -7.75
C PRO A 30 -6.30 5.71 -7.77
N PHE A 31 -7.14 5.46 -8.77
CA PHE A 31 -7.83 4.18 -8.94
C PHE A 31 -7.00 3.24 -9.81
N ARG A 32 -6.37 2.23 -9.19
CA ARG A 32 -5.42 1.31 -9.86
C ARG A 32 -6.03 -0.01 -10.34
N CYS A 33 -6.91 -0.63 -9.54
CA CYS A 33 -7.49 -1.94 -9.86
C CYS A 33 -8.89 -1.80 -10.48
N TYR A 34 -9.83 -1.17 -9.77
CA TYR A 34 -11.21 -0.99 -10.22
C TYR A 34 -11.34 0.33 -10.97
N ASN A 35 -10.72 0.42 -12.15
CA ASN A 35 -10.59 1.67 -12.92
C ASN A 35 -11.48 1.75 -14.18
N ASP A 36 -12.38 0.79 -14.37
CA ASP A 36 -13.34 0.79 -15.47
C ASP A 36 -14.25 2.01 -15.41
N ARG A 37 -14.32 2.76 -16.51
CA ARG A 37 -15.14 3.98 -16.65
C ARG A 37 -14.83 5.06 -15.60
N VAL A 38 -13.63 5.04 -15.00
CA VAL A 38 -13.16 6.10 -14.10
C VAL A 38 -12.60 7.27 -14.91
N HIS A 39 -13.00 8.49 -14.54
CA HIS A 39 -12.57 9.72 -15.19
C HIS A 39 -11.10 10.03 -14.92
N ARG A 40 -10.49 10.80 -15.82
CA ARG A 40 -9.10 11.25 -15.72
C ARG A 40 -9.04 12.62 -15.07
N TYR A 41 -8.10 12.81 -14.15
CA TYR A 41 -7.88 14.09 -13.47
C TYR A 41 -6.40 14.44 -13.42
N ALA A 42 -6.07 15.72 -13.52
CA ALA A 42 -4.69 16.19 -13.49
C ALA A 42 -3.97 15.91 -12.16
N GLN A 43 -4.71 15.93 -11.04
CA GLN A 43 -4.20 15.62 -9.71
C GLN A 43 -3.61 14.20 -9.61
N ALA A 44 -4.09 13.25 -10.42
CA ALA A 44 -3.60 11.87 -10.41
C ALA A 44 -2.14 11.75 -10.86
N LYS A 45 -1.62 12.78 -11.57
CA LYS A 45 -0.23 12.83 -12.03
C LYS A 45 0.78 12.78 -10.88
N GLN A 46 0.44 13.32 -9.71
CA GLN A 46 1.28 13.24 -8.50
C GLN A 46 1.62 11.78 -8.15
N TRP A 47 0.69 10.87 -8.42
CA TRP A 47 0.81 9.44 -8.12
C TRP A 47 1.36 8.62 -9.30
N GLY A 48 1.80 9.28 -10.38
CA GLY A 48 2.21 8.63 -11.62
C GLY A 48 1.06 7.91 -12.35
N TRP A 49 -0.19 8.33 -12.12
CA TRP A 49 -1.38 7.70 -12.70
C TRP A 49 -2.26 8.72 -13.45
N THR A 50 -3.20 8.24 -14.26
CA THR A 50 -4.06 9.11 -15.09
C THR A 50 -5.49 9.25 -14.56
N GLN A 51 -5.98 8.25 -13.84
CA GLN A 51 -7.36 8.16 -13.36
C GLN A 51 -7.45 8.35 -11.84
N GLY A 52 -8.48 9.04 -11.36
CA GLY A 52 -8.68 9.23 -9.92
C GLY A 52 -10.09 9.69 -9.60
N GLN A 53 -10.48 9.61 -8.32
CA GLN A 53 -11.73 10.18 -7.81
C GLN A 53 -11.54 10.64 -6.36
N TRP A 54 -12.58 11.28 -5.80
CA TRP A 54 -12.66 11.70 -4.41
C TRP A 54 -13.75 10.89 -3.68
N PRO A 55 -13.43 9.68 -3.19
CA PRO A 55 -14.39 8.82 -2.51
C PRO A 55 -14.64 9.29 -1.06
N GLN A 56 -15.49 10.32 -0.91
CA GLN A 56 -15.75 10.97 0.38
C GLN A 56 -16.16 9.99 1.50
N LYS A 57 -17.13 9.11 1.23
CA LYS A 57 -17.61 8.14 2.24
C LYS A 57 -16.50 7.21 2.74
N SER A 58 -15.73 6.64 1.82
CA SER A 58 -14.63 5.73 2.19
C SER A 58 -13.58 6.43 3.04
N ASP A 59 -13.32 7.68 2.71
CA ASP A 59 -12.33 8.51 3.40
C ASP A 59 -12.75 8.92 4.82
N GLU A 60 -14.05 9.18 5.02
CA GLU A 60 -14.64 9.38 6.35
C GLU A 60 -14.47 8.15 7.24
N PHE A 61 -14.74 6.95 6.71
CA PHE A 61 -14.56 5.69 7.47
C PHE A 61 -13.08 5.45 7.84
N LEU A 62 -12.14 5.71 6.92
CA LEU A 62 -10.71 5.60 7.20
C LEU A 62 -10.26 6.62 8.25
N SER A 63 -10.71 7.87 8.14
CA SER A 63 -10.43 8.92 9.12
C SER A 63 -10.94 8.55 10.52
N HIS A 64 -12.11 7.93 10.59
CA HIS A 64 -12.67 7.44 11.85
C HIS A 64 -11.84 6.29 12.44
N MET A 65 -11.43 5.31 11.63
CA MET A 65 -10.58 4.20 12.05
C MET A 65 -9.22 4.66 12.56
N LEU A 66 -8.59 5.64 11.90
CA LEU A 66 -7.32 6.21 12.35
C LEU A 66 -7.44 6.90 13.71
N LYS A 67 -8.54 7.62 13.98
CA LYS A 67 -8.79 8.23 15.30
C LYS A 67 -8.95 7.19 16.40
N ILE A 68 -9.66 6.09 16.12
CA ILE A 68 -9.78 4.97 17.07
C ILE A 68 -8.40 4.38 17.34
N ALA A 69 -7.61 4.15 16.29
CA ALA A 69 -6.29 3.55 16.41
C ALA A 69 -5.31 4.46 17.17
N GLU A 70 -5.37 5.77 16.96
CA GLU A 70 -4.63 6.79 17.74
C GLU A 70 -5.02 6.75 19.22
N SER A 71 -6.32 6.68 19.53
CA SER A 71 -6.81 6.57 20.91
C SER A 71 -6.33 5.28 21.58
N ASN A 72 -6.30 4.17 20.84
CA ASN A 72 -5.79 2.89 21.34
C ASN A 72 -4.28 2.92 21.57
N ALA A 73 -3.53 3.60 20.71
CA ALA A 73 -2.08 3.78 20.88
C ALA A 73 -1.77 4.62 22.12
N LYS A 74 -2.50 5.72 22.32
CA LYS A 74 -2.42 6.54 23.56
C LYS A 74 -2.71 5.73 24.81
N LEU A 75 -3.75 4.90 24.76
CA LEU A 75 -4.11 4.02 25.89
C LEU A 75 -3.01 2.99 26.19
N LYS A 76 -2.33 2.47 25.16
CA LYS A 76 -1.20 1.55 25.29
C LYS A 76 0.13 2.23 25.67
N GLY A 77 0.19 3.56 25.68
CA GLY A 77 1.40 4.31 25.98
C GLY A 77 2.42 4.36 24.84
N LEU A 78 1.98 4.11 23.59
CA LEU A 78 2.83 4.25 22.40
C LEU A 78 2.99 5.73 22.01
N ASP A 79 4.11 6.07 21.38
CA ASP A 79 4.35 7.41 20.86
C ASP A 79 3.57 7.66 19.57
N VAL A 80 2.56 8.53 19.68
CA VAL A 80 1.61 8.85 18.61
C VAL A 80 2.27 9.51 17.41
N ASP A 81 3.31 10.31 17.63
CA ASP A 81 4.00 11.03 16.55
C ASP A 81 4.89 10.11 15.70
N SER A 82 5.27 8.95 16.25
CA SER A 82 6.15 7.95 15.62
C SER A 82 5.40 6.79 14.95
N LEU A 83 4.06 6.79 14.99
CA LEU A 83 3.22 5.71 14.43
C LEU A 83 3.20 5.73 12.90
N VAL A 84 3.47 4.58 12.30
CA VAL A 84 3.37 4.33 10.87
C VAL A 84 2.31 3.27 10.61
N ILE A 85 1.56 3.41 9.52
CA ILE A 85 0.68 2.35 9.02
C ILE A 85 1.55 1.29 8.36
N GLU A 86 1.76 0.18 9.05
CA GLU A 86 2.49 -0.97 8.50
C GLU A 86 1.60 -1.74 7.52
N HIS A 87 0.37 -2.03 7.95
CA HIS A 87 -0.54 -2.87 7.21
C HIS A 87 -1.93 -2.26 7.18
N ILE A 88 -2.54 -2.28 5.99
CA ILE A 88 -3.95 -1.99 5.80
C ILE A 88 -4.53 -3.01 4.83
N GLN A 89 -5.63 -3.63 5.22
CA GLN A 89 -6.34 -4.62 4.42
C GLN A 89 -7.83 -4.33 4.42
N VAL A 90 -8.45 -4.53 3.26
CA VAL A 90 -9.90 -4.37 3.09
C VAL A 90 -10.45 -5.64 2.47
N ASN A 91 -11.34 -6.31 3.21
CA ASN A 91 -11.99 -7.54 2.80
C ASN A 91 -13.47 -7.27 2.48
N GLN A 92 -14.04 -8.05 1.56
CA GLN A 92 -15.47 -7.99 1.28
C GLN A 92 -16.26 -8.62 2.42
N ALA A 93 -17.32 -7.95 2.87
CA ALA A 93 -18.25 -8.46 3.88
C ALA A 93 -19.50 -9.08 3.20
N PRO A 94 -20.30 -9.88 3.92
CA PRO A 94 -21.52 -10.47 3.37
C PRO A 94 -22.48 -9.40 2.80
N LYS A 95 -22.96 -9.63 1.58
CA LYS A 95 -23.85 -8.68 0.88
C LYS A 95 -25.23 -8.61 1.54
N MET A 96 -25.77 -7.41 1.70
CA MET A 96 -27.16 -7.25 2.13
C MET A 96 -28.09 -7.20 0.91
N TRP A 97 -29.24 -7.84 1.03
CA TRP A 97 -30.17 -8.04 -0.08
C TRP A 97 -31.29 -7.01 -0.11
N CYS A 98 -31.44 -6.32 -1.23
CA CYS A 98 -32.64 -5.56 -1.60
C CYS A 98 -33.13 -5.99 -2.99
N ARG A 99 -34.36 -5.59 -3.34
CA ARG A 99 -34.98 -5.87 -4.65
C ARG A 99 -35.30 -4.57 -5.36
N THR A 100 -35.13 -4.56 -6.67
CA THR A 100 -35.59 -3.48 -7.55
C THR A 100 -36.58 -4.03 -8.54
N TYR A 101 -37.79 -3.49 -8.53
CA TYR A 101 -38.83 -3.80 -9.51
C TYR A 101 -38.52 -3.09 -10.83
N ARG A 102 -38.63 -3.83 -11.93
CA ARG A 102 -38.36 -3.35 -13.29
C ARG A 102 -39.58 -3.59 -14.18
N ALA A 103 -39.48 -3.12 -15.42
CA ALA A 103 -40.55 -3.27 -16.40
C ALA A 103 -40.96 -4.74 -16.58
N HIS A 104 -42.21 -4.95 -17.02
CA HIS A 104 -42.76 -6.29 -17.32
C HIS A 104 -42.70 -7.30 -16.15
N GLY A 105 -42.75 -6.82 -14.90
CA GLY A 105 -42.75 -7.68 -13.71
C GLY A 105 -41.39 -8.30 -13.37
N GLN A 106 -40.31 -7.84 -14.01
CA GLN A 106 -38.96 -8.31 -13.70
C GLN A 106 -38.52 -7.84 -12.30
N ILE A 107 -37.87 -8.74 -11.54
CA ILE A 107 -37.32 -8.46 -10.22
C ILE A 107 -35.82 -8.70 -10.26
N ASN A 108 -35.04 -7.61 -10.15
CA ASN A 108 -33.59 -7.68 -10.12
C ASN A 108 -33.06 -7.43 -8.70
N PRO A 109 -31.93 -8.04 -8.32
CA PRO A 109 -31.30 -7.76 -7.03
C PRO A 109 -30.63 -6.38 -7.03
N TYR A 110 -30.77 -5.67 -5.93
CA TYR A 110 -29.96 -4.50 -5.59
C TYR A 110 -29.22 -4.83 -4.31
N MET A 111 -27.94 -5.19 -4.43
CA MET A 111 -27.14 -5.68 -3.31
C MET A 111 -26.20 -4.59 -2.81
N SER A 112 -26.16 -4.38 -1.50
CA SER A 112 -25.10 -3.57 -0.89
C SER A 112 -23.80 -4.39 -0.82
N SER A 113 -22.67 -3.70 -0.90
CA SER A 113 -21.34 -4.31 -0.81
C SER A 113 -20.58 -3.72 0.40
N PRO A 114 -20.85 -4.21 1.62
CA PRO A 114 -20.10 -3.81 2.80
C PRO A 114 -18.67 -4.37 2.79
N CYS A 115 -17.81 -3.85 3.67
CA CYS A 115 -16.42 -4.30 3.80
C CYS A 115 -15.95 -4.36 5.26
N HIS A 116 -14.94 -5.20 5.49
CA HIS A 116 -14.17 -5.24 6.74
C HIS A 116 -12.83 -4.56 6.49
N ILE A 117 -12.45 -3.62 7.36
CA ILE A 117 -11.21 -2.88 7.27
C ILE A 117 -10.36 -3.23 8.47
N GLU A 118 -9.14 -3.69 8.21
CA GLU A 118 -8.15 -4.02 9.22
C GLU A 118 -6.93 -3.13 9.03
N MET A 119 -6.40 -2.58 10.12
CA MET A 119 -5.20 -1.76 10.10
C MET A 119 -4.31 -2.07 11.30
N ILE A 120 -3.00 -2.07 11.04
CA ILE A 120 -1.96 -2.25 12.04
C ILE A 120 -1.05 -1.02 11.97
N LEU A 121 -0.91 -0.37 13.12
CA LEU A 121 0.02 0.73 13.32
C LEU A 121 1.19 0.21 14.16
N THR A 122 2.41 0.56 13.77
CA THR A 122 3.63 0.27 14.52
C THR A 122 4.43 1.54 14.73
N GLU A 123 5.23 1.57 15.79
CA GLU A 123 6.24 2.61 15.95
C GLU A 123 7.37 2.35 14.95
N LYS A 124 7.84 3.41 14.30
CA LYS A 124 8.95 3.30 13.37
C LYS A 124 10.24 2.99 14.15
N GLU A 125 10.71 1.76 14.05
CA GLU A 125 12.01 1.38 14.61
C GLU A 125 13.15 2.17 13.94
N GLN A 126 14.09 2.66 14.73
CA GLN A 126 15.40 3.05 14.21
C GLN A 126 16.09 1.78 13.74
N THR A 127 16.25 1.62 12.43
CA THR A 127 16.97 0.50 11.85
C THR A 127 18.42 0.52 12.33
N VAL A 128 18.74 -0.32 13.32
CA VAL A 128 20.12 -0.61 13.67
C VAL A 128 20.65 -1.55 12.59
N PRO A 129 21.70 -1.16 11.82
CA PRO A 129 22.26 -2.03 10.80
C PRO A 129 22.73 -3.32 11.48
N LYS A 130 22.20 -4.44 10.99
CA LYS A 130 22.67 -5.77 11.39
C LYS A 130 24.17 -5.80 11.07
N PRO A 131 25.06 -6.14 12.01
CA PRO A 131 26.49 -6.17 11.72
C PRO A 131 26.71 -7.11 10.54
N GLU A 132 27.37 -6.63 9.49
CA GLU A 132 27.80 -7.48 8.40
C GLU A 132 28.74 -8.52 9.01
N GLU A 133 28.35 -9.80 8.97
CA GLU A 133 29.29 -10.88 9.23
C GLU A 133 30.44 -10.69 8.24
N GLU A 134 31.65 -10.43 8.76
CA GLU A 134 32.85 -10.30 7.96
C GLU A 134 32.98 -11.55 7.09
N VAL A 135 32.59 -11.42 5.81
CA VAL A 135 32.76 -12.48 4.84
C VAL A 135 34.25 -12.71 4.76
N ALA A 136 34.70 -13.83 5.33
CA ALA A 136 36.10 -14.24 5.37
C ALA A 136 36.75 -13.93 4.01
N PRO A 137 37.94 -13.30 4.00
CA PRO A 137 38.52 -12.73 2.79
C PRO A 137 38.55 -13.80 1.69
N LYS A 138 37.79 -13.57 0.61
CA LYS A 138 37.80 -14.45 -0.56
C LYS A 138 39.26 -14.65 -0.96
N LYS A 139 39.77 -15.89 -0.82
CA LYS A 139 41.13 -16.25 -1.24
C LYS A 139 41.35 -15.69 -2.64
N LYS A 140 42.37 -14.84 -2.84
CA LYS A 140 42.72 -14.27 -4.15
C LYS A 140 43.10 -15.43 -5.08
N ILE A 141 42.13 -15.91 -5.86
CA ILE A 141 42.37 -16.88 -6.91
C ILE A 141 43.13 -16.15 -8.03
N SER A 142 44.26 -16.71 -8.49
CA SER A 142 45.05 -16.07 -9.54
C SER A 142 44.22 -15.89 -10.81
N GLN A 143 44.39 -14.76 -11.52
CA GLN A 143 43.63 -14.43 -12.72
C GLN A 143 43.71 -15.53 -13.79
N LYS A 144 44.83 -16.27 -13.84
CA LYS A 144 45.05 -17.37 -14.77
C LYS A 144 44.12 -18.56 -14.48
N LYS A 145 43.89 -18.87 -13.20
CA LYS A 145 43.00 -19.95 -12.77
C LYS A 145 41.53 -19.61 -13.04
N LEU A 146 41.14 -18.35 -12.84
CA LEU A 146 39.79 -17.85 -13.13
C LEU A 146 39.48 -17.83 -14.65
N LYS A 147 40.46 -17.47 -15.47
CA LYS A 147 40.33 -17.49 -16.94
C LYS A 147 40.19 -18.92 -17.46
N ASN A 148 40.95 -19.88 -16.92
CA ASN A 148 40.83 -21.29 -17.29
C ASN A 148 39.49 -21.90 -16.89
N THR A 149 39.00 -21.66 -15.67
CA THR A 149 37.68 -22.16 -15.26
C THR A 149 36.56 -21.57 -16.10
N LYS A 150 36.61 -20.27 -16.42
CA LYS A 150 35.66 -19.64 -17.35
C LYS A 150 35.74 -20.24 -18.76
N LYS A 151 36.94 -20.52 -19.27
CA LYS A 151 37.15 -21.10 -20.60
C LYS A 151 36.62 -22.54 -20.69
N ILE A 152 36.84 -23.34 -19.65
CA ILE A 152 36.32 -24.71 -19.55
C ILE A 152 34.79 -24.70 -19.49
N LEU A 153 34.21 -23.81 -18.67
CA LEU A 153 32.75 -23.70 -18.53
C LEU A 153 32.08 -23.21 -19.83
N LEU A 154 32.73 -22.31 -20.57
CA LEU A 154 32.28 -21.86 -21.88
C LEU A 154 32.32 -22.99 -22.92
N ALA A 155 33.39 -23.79 -22.92
CA ALA A 155 33.51 -24.94 -23.83
C ALA A 155 32.43 -26.01 -23.55
N LEU A 156 32.18 -26.32 -22.27
CA LEU A 156 31.14 -27.28 -21.87
C LEU A 156 29.72 -26.81 -22.24
N ARG A 157 29.46 -25.49 -22.22
CA ARG A 157 28.19 -24.89 -22.65
C ARG A 157 28.01 -24.84 -24.16
N ALA A 158 29.08 -24.94 -24.94
CA ALA A 158 29.03 -24.95 -26.40
C ALA A 158 28.86 -26.37 -26.98
N THR A 159 29.06 -27.40 -26.16
CA THR A 159 28.93 -28.81 -26.52
C THR A 159 27.60 -29.45 -26.10
N LEU A 160 26.77 -28.71 -25.35
CA LEU A 160 25.37 -29.01 -25.01
C LEU A 160 24.46 -28.09 -25.81
#